data_AF-A0A2G6DW04-F1
#
_entry.id   AF-A0A2G6DW04-F1
#
_cell.length_a   1.000
_cell.length_b   1.000
_cell.length_c   1.000
_cell.angle_alpha   90.00
_cell.angle_beta   90.00
_cell.angle_gamma   90.00
#
_symmetry.space_group_name_H-M   'P 1'
#
loop_
_entity.id
_entity.type
_entity.pdbx_description
1 polymer ?
#
loop_
_entity_poly.entity_id
_entity_poly.type
_entity_poly.pdbx_seq_one_letter_code
_entity_poly.pdbx_strand_id
1 'polypeptide(L)'
;MPACRSRSRSPRPSTSAAALPDPPDAGAGEPGVEAVICHPTGIVEVYLGQVRGATVELATDLVARTSTAHAYTAAKRMYGQVEGDLLWVLEVAMDGQPMGAYSSARLTRAPA
;
A
#
# COMPACT_ATOMS: atom_id res chain seq x y z
N MET A 1 -32.54 -33.70 -1.39
CA MET A 1 -31.70 -32.56 -1.83
C MET A 1 -30.91 -32.05 -0.64
N PRO A 2 -29.57 -32.16 -0.57
CA PRO A 2 -28.82 -31.64 0.57
C PRO A 2 -28.46 -30.17 0.34
N ALA A 3 -28.79 -29.31 1.30
CA ALA A 3 -28.51 -27.89 1.26
C ALA A 3 -27.02 -27.59 1.56
N CYS A 4 -26.41 -26.76 0.72
CA CYS A 4 -25.03 -26.27 0.86
C CYS A 4 -24.93 -25.36 2.09
N ARG A 5 -24.13 -25.77 3.10
CA ARG A 5 -23.81 -24.90 4.26
C ARG A 5 -22.95 -23.73 3.79
N SER A 6 -23.46 -22.50 3.94
CA SER A 6 -22.68 -21.29 3.78
C SER A 6 -21.55 -21.27 4.79
N ARG A 7 -20.30 -21.19 4.32
CA ARG A 7 -19.15 -20.95 5.20
C ARG A 7 -19.23 -19.51 5.67
N SER A 8 -19.53 -19.30 6.94
CA SER A 8 -19.40 -17.99 7.58
C SER A 8 -17.95 -17.54 7.45
N ARG A 9 -17.70 -16.44 6.73
CA ARG A 9 -16.40 -15.78 6.76
C ARG A 9 -16.09 -15.41 8.20
N SER A 10 -14.98 -15.93 8.72
CA SER A 10 -14.39 -15.47 9.99
C SER A 10 -14.23 -13.94 9.97
N PRO A 11 -14.53 -13.22 11.07
CA PRO A 11 -14.18 -11.82 11.15
C PRO A 11 -12.65 -11.68 11.03
N ARG A 12 -12.17 -10.78 10.17
CA ARG A 12 -10.75 -10.44 10.10
C ARG A 12 -10.35 -9.85 11.47
N PRO A 13 -9.18 -10.18 12.04
CA PRO A 13 -8.69 -9.51 13.24
C PRO A 13 -8.65 -8.00 12.97
N SER A 14 -9.26 -7.22 13.87
CA SER A 14 -9.42 -5.77 13.69
C SER A 14 -8.08 -5.07 13.91
N THR A 15 -7.35 -4.84 12.82
CA THR A 15 -6.42 -3.72 12.75
C THR A 15 -7.26 -2.43 12.85
N SER A 16 -6.84 -1.47 13.68
CA SER A 16 -7.51 -0.17 13.80
C SER A 16 -7.61 0.49 12.42
N ALA A 17 -8.81 0.41 11.82
CA ALA A 17 -9.07 0.91 10.49
C ALA A 17 -9.32 2.42 10.53
N ALA A 18 -8.26 3.22 10.34
CA ALA A 18 -8.46 4.33 9.42
C ALA A 18 -8.88 3.69 8.09
N ALA A 19 -9.90 4.23 7.42
CA ALA A 19 -10.36 3.68 6.15
C ALA A 19 -9.14 3.53 5.22
N LEU A 20 -8.81 2.28 4.91
CA LEU A 20 -7.71 2.00 3.99
C LEU A 20 -8.04 2.69 2.66
N PRO A 21 -7.04 3.26 2.00
CA PRO A 21 -7.25 3.82 0.68
C PRO A 21 -7.83 2.74 -0.24
N ASP A 22 -8.81 3.13 -1.06
CA ASP A 22 -9.24 2.25 -2.14
C ASP A 22 -8.03 1.88 -2.99
N PRO A 23 -7.86 0.59 -3.35
CA PRO A 23 -6.81 0.19 -4.27
C PRO A 23 -6.97 0.97 -5.58
N PRO A 24 -5.85 1.38 -6.21
CA PRO A 24 -5.89 2.11 -7.48
C PRO A 24 -6.70 1.32 -8.52
N ASP A 25 -7.58 1.99 -9.28
CA ASP A 25 -8.73 1.38 -9.96
C ASP A 25 -8.41 -0.03 -10.48
N ALA A 26 -8.88 -1.03 -9.71
CA ALA A 26 -8.74 -2.42 -10.05
C ALA A 26 -9.71 -2.70 -11.20
N GLY A 27 -9.26 -2.48 -12.42
CA GLY A 27 -9.98 -2.89 -13.61
C GLY A 27 -10.10 -4.41 -13.62
N ALA A 28 -11.16 -4.96 -13.01
CA ALA A 28 -11.66 -6.34 -13.04
C ALA A 28 -10.66 -7.53 -13.01
N GLY A 29 -9.39 -7.29 -12.73
CA GLY A 29 -8.29 -8.26 -12.77
C GLY A 29 -7.48 -8.29 -11.48
N GLU A 30 -6.69 -9.35 -11.31
CA GLU A 30 -5.77 -9.53 -10.18
C GLU A 30 -4.80 -8.33 -10.04
N PRO A 31 -4.31 -8.05 -8.81
CA PRO A 31 -3.30 -7.01 -8.63
C PRO A 31 -2.04 -7.35 -9.44
N GLY A 32 -1.62 -6.45 -10.31
CA GLY A 32 -0.43 -6.61 -11.13
C GLY A 32 0.87 -6.46 -10.31
N VAL A 33 0.78 -5.88 -9.10
CA VAL A 33 1.91 -5.74 -8.18
C VAL A 33 1.46 -5.92 -6.73
N GLU A 34 2.19 -6.74 -5.99
CA GLU A 34 2.10 -6.88 -4.54
C GLU A 34 3.48 -6.62 -3.92
N ALA A 35 3.51 -5.91 -2.79
CA ALA A 35 4.77 -5.64 -2.08
C ALA A 35 4.58 -5.72 -0.57
N VAL A 36 5.55 -6.33 0.11
CA VAL A 36 5.63 -6.35 1.58
C VAL A 36 6.88 -5.60 2.01
N ILE A 37 6.70 -4.62 2.91
CA ILE A 37 7.78 -3.73 3.32
C ILE A 37 7.83 -3.67 4.83
N CYS A 38 9.02 -3.89 5.38
CA CYS A 38 9.30 -3.77 6.80
C CYS A 38 10.17 -2.54 7.04
N HIS A 39 9.73 -1.68 7.94
CA HIS A 39 10.44 -0.46 8.32
C HIS A 39 11.18 -0.66 9.65
N PRO A 40 12.40 -0.11 9.81
CA PRO A 40 13.13 -0.18 11.07
C PRO A 40 12.43 0.56 12.23
N THR A 41 11.42 1.38 11.93
CA THR A 41 10.58 2.10 12.89
C THR A 41 9.49 1.23 13.52
N GLY A 42 9.45 -0.07 13.21
CA GLY A 42 8.48 -1.02 13.77
C GLY A 42 7.14 -1.07 13.02
N ILE A 43 7.14 -0.77 11.73
CA ILE A 43 5.95 -0.77 10.86
C ILE A 43 6.13 -1.83 9.77
N VAL A 44 5.09 -2.59 9.48
CA VAL A 44 5.02 -3.49 8.33
C VAL A 44 3.82 -3.13 7.47
N GLU A 45 4.01 -3.16 6.15
CA GLU A 45 3.02 -2.74 5.16
C GLU A 45 2.84 -3.83 4.10
N VAL A 46 1.59 -4.10 3.74
CA VAL A 46 1.22 -4.89 2.56
C VAL A 46 0.57 -3.96 1.57
N TYR A 47 1.17 -3.85 0.38
CA TYR A 47 0.68 -3.06 -0.73
C TYR A 47 0.07 -3.94 -1.80
N LEU A 48 -1.05 -3.48 -2.35
CA LEU A 48 -1.65 -3.99 -3.57
C LEU A 48 -1.72 -2.85 -4.59
N GLY A 49 -1.55 -3.18 -5.86
CA GLY A 49 -1.71 -2.20 -6.91
C GLY A 49 -1.47 -2.72 -8.32
N GLN A 50 -1.20 -1.80 -9.23
CA GLN A 50 -1.23 -2.05 -10.67
C GLN A 50 -0.11 -1.31 -11.41
N VAL A 51 0.29 -1.88 -12.54
CA VAL A 51 1.17 -1.23 -13.52
C VAL A 51 0.32 -0.59 -14.62
N ARG A 52 0.54 0.69 -14.88
CA ARG A 52 -0.12 1.48 -15.94
C ARG A 52 0.95 2.12 -16.81
N GLY A 53 1.29 1.46 -17.91
CA GLY A 53 2.36 1.92 -18.80
C GLY A 53 3.71 1.98 -18.08
N ALA A 54 4.25 3.19 -17.94
CA ALA A 54 5.53 3.44 -17.25
C ALA A 54 5.38 3.78 -15.75
N THR A 55 4.16 3.66 -15.21
CA THR A 55 3.82 4.01 -13.82
C THR A 55 3.38 2.78 -13.04
N VAL A 56 3.75 2.69 -11.77
CA VAL A 56 3.22 1.74 -10.79
C VAL A 56 2.54 2.51 -9.68
N GLU A 57 1.29 2.17 -9.39
CA GLU A 57 0.51 2.74 -8.30
C GLU A 57 0.23 1.64 -7.27
N LEU A 58 0.50 1.92 -6.00
CA LEU A 58 0.34 1.01 -4.87
C LEU A 58 -0.41 1.71 -3.73
N ALA A 59 -1.28 0.98 -3.07
CA ALA A 59 -1.96 1.42 -1.85
C ALA A 59 -1.88 0.31 -0.80
N THR A 60 -1.75 0.68 0.48
CA THR A 60 -1.73 -0.31 1.56
C THR A 60 -3.08 -1.00 1.69
N ASP A 61 -3.11 -2.32 1.64
CA ASP A 61 -4.24 -3.16 2.07
C ASP A 61 -4.13 -3.54 3.55
N LEU A 62 -2.90 -3.59 4.08
CA LEU A 62 -2.65 -3.81 5.51
C LEU A 62 -1.47 -2.99 6.01
N VAL A 63 -1.64 -2.45 7.21
CA VAL A 63 -0.57 -1.88 8.02
C VAL A 63 -0.60 -2.56 9.39
N ALA A 64 0.55 -3.04 9.86
CA ALA A 64 0.73 -3.49 11.24
C ALA A 64 1.90 -2.75 11.89
N ARG A 65 1.83 -2.59 13.21
CA ARG A 65 2.79 -1.79 13.99
C ARG A 65 3.18 -2.51 15.27
N THR A 66 4.43 -2.36 15.69
CA THR A 66 4.87 -2.74 17.03
C THR A 66 4.30 -1.76 18.07
N SER A 67 4.30 -2.15 19.34
CA SER A 67 3.72 -1.35 20.43
C SER A 67 4.40 0.00 20.64
N THR A 68 5.65 0.16 20.19
CA THR A 68 6.45 1.39 20.34
C THR A 68 6.46 2.28 19.11
N ALA A 69 5.87 1.84 17.99
CA ALA A 69 5.84 2.62 16.76
C ALA A 69 4.84 3.79 16.86
N HIS A 70 5.15 4.91 16.21
CA HIS A 70 4.24 6.05 16.06
C HIS A 70 2.97 5.66 15.31
N ALA A 71 1.94 6.51 15.34
CA ALA A 71 0.66 6.20 14.72
C ALA A 71 0.79 6.31 13.20
N TYR A 72 0.75 5.18 12.50
CA TYR A 72 0.78 5.11 11.05
C TYR A 72 -0.33 4.18 10.59
N THR A 73 -1.20 4.63 9.69
CA THR A 73 -2.47 3.93 9.41
C THR A 73 -2.66 3.54 7.95
N ALA A 74 -2.09 4.29 7.01
CA ALA A 74 -2.17 3.96 5.60
C ALA A 74 -1.08 4.68 4.79
N ALA A 75 -0.80 4.16 3.61
CA ALA A 75 0.11 4.78 2.66
C ALA A 75 -0.32 4.57 1.20
N LYS A 76 0.07 5.49 0.34
CA LYS A 76 0.07 5.33 -1.12
C LYS A 76 1.45 5.58 -1.68
N ARG A 77 1.85 4.78 -2.66
CA ARG A 77 3.11 4.95 -3.39
C ARG A 77 2.85 4.98 -4.87
N MET A 78 3.50 5.92 -5.54
CA MET A 78 3.52 6.00 -6.99
C MET A 78 4.97 6.01 -7.44
N TYR A 79 5.28 5.19 -8.44
CA TYR A 79 6.56 5.12 -9.10
C TYR A 79 6.35 5.38 -10.58
N GLY A 80 7.16 6.25 -11.19
CA GLY A 80 7.07 6.58 -12.61
C GLY A 80 8.44 6.60 -13.25
N GLN A 81 8.59 5.93 -14.39
CA GLN A 81 9.80 6.01 -15.20
C GLN A 81 9.67 7.22 -16.15
N VAL A 82 10.47 8.27 -15.89
CA VAL A 82 10.43 9.53 -16.64
C VAL A 82 11.83 9.90 -17.08
N GLU A 83 12.03 10.07 -18.40
CA GLU A 83 13.33 10.44 -18.98
C GLU A 83 14.50 9.48 -18.59
N GLY A 84 14.19 8.22 -18.28
CA GLY A 84 15.18 7.23 -17.85
C GLY A 84 15.46 7.19 -16.34
N ASP A 85 14.94 8.15 -15.58
CA ASP A 85 15.00 8.18 -14.12
C ASP A 85 13.73 7.61 -13.49
N LEU A 86 13.88 7.09 -12.27
CA LEU A 86 12.76 6.66 -11.45
C LEU A 86 12.31 7.81 -10.55
N LEU A 87 11.13 8.35 -10.82
CA LEU A 87 10.46 9.28 -9.93
C LEU A 87 9.57 8.48 -8.99
N TRP A 88 9.51 8.88 -7.73
CA TRP A 88 8.57 8.28 -6.79
C TRP A 88 7.98 9.31 -5.83
N VAL A 89 6.76 9.03 -5.39
CA VAL A 89 6.00 9.81 -4.40
C VAL A 89 5.42 8.84 -3.37
N LEU A 90 5.44 9.26 -2.11
CA LEU A 90 4.80 8.62 -0.99
C LEU A 90 3.88 9.60 -0.29
N GLU A 91 2.65 9.16 -0.11
CA GLU A 91 1.64 9.81 0.70
C GLU A 91 1.33 8.91 1.91
N VAL A 92 1.10 9.51 3.07
CA VAL A 92 0.86 8.76 4.31
C VAL A 92 -0.27 9.38 5.11
N ALA A 93 -1.01 8.55 5.82
CA ALA A 93 -1.88 8.95 6.93
C ALA A 93 -1.22 8.51 8.23
N MET A 94 -0.86 9.48 9.08
CA MET A 94 -0.12 9.23 10.32
C MET A 94 -0.46 10.30 11.37
N ASP A 95 -0.31 9.94 12.64
CA ASP A 95 -0.48 10.85 13.79
C ASP A 95 -1.79 11.65 13.76
N GLY A 96 -2.88 10.98 13.34
CA GLY A 96 -4.23 11.53 13.25
C GLY A 96 -4.46 12.48 12.06
N GLN A 97 -3.44 12.73 11.24
CA GLN A 97 -3.56 13.53 10.03
C GLN A 97 -4.15 12.70 8.87
N PRO A 98 -4.96 13.32 7.99
CA PRO A 98 -5.43 12.65 6.78
C PRO A 98 -4.27 12.34 5.84
N MET A 99 -4.53 11.47 4.85
CA MET A 99 -3.57 11.12 3.81
C MET A 99 -3.05 12.38 3.11
N GLY A 100 -1.74 12.54 3.03
CA GLY A 100 -1.10 13.63 2.30
C GLY A 100 0.36 13.33 1.95
N ALA A 101 0.95 14.23 1.16
CA ALA A 101 2.32 14.12 0.70
C ALA A 101 3.31 14.01 1.85
N TYR A 102 4.20 13.01 1.78
CA TYR A 102 5.22 12.75 2.79
C TYR A 102 6.63 12.83 2.22
N SER A 103 6.89 12.16 1.11
CA SER A 103 8.21 12.16 0.49
C SER A 103 8.13 11.96 -1.01
N SER A 104 9.13 12.46 -1.73
CA SER A 104 9.33 12.21 -3.15
C SER A 104 10.81 12.24 -3.47
N ALA A 105 11.21 11.54 -4.54
CA ALA A 105 12.54 11.69 -5.10
C ALA A 105 12.58 11.37 -6.59
N ARG A 106 13.68 11.80 -7.23
CA ARG A 106 14.10 11.38 -8.57
C ARG A 106 15.40 10.61 -8.42
N LEU A 107 15.42 9.38 -8.90
CA LEU A 107 16.53 8.45 -8.75
C LEU A 107 17.10 8.11 -10.13
N THR A 108 18.35 8.48 -10.34
CA THR A 108 19.09 8.07 -11.53
C THR A 108 19.63 6.65 -11.35
N ARG A 109 19.56 5.86 -12.42
CA ARG A 109 20.12 4.51 -12.42
C ARG A 109 21.62 4.59 -12.15
N ALA A 110 22.06 3.93 -11.07
CA ALA A 110 23.48 3.72 -10.82
C ALA A 110 24.08 2.80 -11.92
N PRO A 111 25.36 2.99 -12.28
CA PRO A 111 26.05 2.05 -13.16
C PRO A 111 26.04 0.64 -12.55
N ALA A 112 26.08 -0.36 -13.44
CA ALA A 112 26.10 -1.77 -13.05
C ALA A 112 27.44 -2.19 -12.44
#